data_AF-A0A5R9J6K3-F1
#
_entry.id   AF-A0A5R9J6K3-F1
#
_cell.length_a   1.000
_cell.length_b   1.000
_cell.length_c   1.000
_cell.angle_alpha   90.00
_cell.angle_beta   90.00
_cell.angle_gamma   90.00
#
_symmetry.space_group_name_H-M   'P 1'
#
loop_
_entity.id
_entity.type
_entity.pdbx_description
1 polymer ?
#
loop_
_entity_poly.entity_id
_entity_poly.type
_entity_poly.pdbx_seq_one_letter_code
_entity_poly.pdbx_strand_id
1 'polypeptide(L)'
;MDGLEATRLIRQLDGPGAGVLIIALTAQAFTTQISDCLAAGMNGHLAKPFTPEGLLAVIEEAADAIDRRQSGPPSRPAPEAPSSEQTTPLLPYLDVRAFEQVTAVLSPQKVEAFLRRTALSGESLLVDLQAVEEASGSLDDLVEEVHRFTGSAGMFGFARLSDVGRRFEQAVGASASDAGSLAGELGVAIEGTCQEIYARL
;
A
#
# COMPACT_ATOMS: atom_id res chain seq x y z
N MET A 1 20.50 15.93 -0.14
CA MET A 1 19.25 16.49 -0.68
C MET A 1 18.21 15.40 -0.69
N ASP A 2 17.17 15.57 0.12
CA ASP A 2 16.01 14.68 0.18
C ASP A 2 14.86 15.21 -0.70
N GLY A 3 13.75 14.46 -0.77
CA GLY A 3 12.60 14.85 -1.59
C GLY A 3 11.89 16.12 -1.11
N LEU A 4 11.93 16.44 0.18
CA LEU A 4 11.32 17.65 0.74
C LEU A 4 12.14 18.87 0.37
N GLU A 5 13.46 18.79 0.54
CA GLU A 5 14.41 19.84 0.14
C GLU A 5 14.38 20.06 -1.37
N ALA A 6 14.36 18.99 -2.17
CA ALA A 6 14.21 19.09 -3.62
C ALA A 6 12.90 19.79 -4.02
N THR A 7 11.78 19.46 -3.37
CA THR A 7 10.48 20.11 -3.62
C THR A 7 10.55 21.60 -3.31
N ARG A 8 11.11 21.99 -2.17
CA ARG A 8 11.26 23.41 -1.80
C ARG A 8 12.09 24.17 -2.82
N LEU A 9 13.16 23.57 -3.34
CA LEU A 9 14.00 24.18 -4.37
C LEU A 9 13.27 24.31 -5.71
N ILE A 10 12.50 23.30 -6.13
CA ILE A 10 11.70 23.37 -7.37
C ILE A 10 10.65 24.48 -7.27
N ARG A 11 10.02 24.65 -6.10
CA ARG A 11 9.05 25.74 -5.86
C ARG A 11 9.66 27.14 -5.84
N GLN A 12 10.98 27.26 -5.71
CA GLN A 12 11.72 28.53 -5.77
C GLN A 12 12.22 28.86 -7.19
N LEU A 13 12.02 27.98 -8.18
CA LEU A 13 12.36 28.28 -9.57
C LEU A 13 11.47 29.39 -10.14
N ASP A 14 11.98 30.13 -11.11
CA ASP A 14 11.20 31.11 -11.85
C ASP A 14 10.43 30.45 -13.01
N GLY A 15 9.25 31.00 -13.33
CA GLY A 15 8.45 30.58 -14.47
C GLY A 15 7.69 29.26 -14.26
N PRO A 16 7.28 28.55 -15.33
CA PRO A 16 6.38 27.41 -15.25
C PRO A 16 6.96 26.21 -14.46
N GLY A 17 8.28 26.14 -14.31
CA GLY A 17 8.95 25.10 -13.52
C GLY A 17 8.55 25.13 -12.03
N ALA A 18 8.24 26.32 -11.49
CA ALA A 18 7.76 26.48 -10.11
C ALA A 18 6.40 25.80 -9.88
N GLY A 19 5.60 25.64 -10.94
CA GLY A 19 4.23 25.12 -10.92
C GLY A 19 4.10 23.65 -11.32
N VAL A 20 5.20 22.95 -11.60
CA VAL A 20 5.16 21.54 -12.02
C VAL A 20 4.50 20.65 -10.96
N LEU A 21 3.76 19.63 -11.39
CA LEU A 21 3.18 18.65 -10.48
C LEU A 21 4.28 17.81 -9.83
N ILE A 22 4.26 17.71 -8.51
CA ILE A 22 5.20 16.91 -7.72
C ILE A 22 4.39 15.96 -6.84
N ILE A 23 4.50 14.66 -7.10
CA ILE A 23 3.82 13.60 -6.34
C ILE A 23 4.85 12.86 -5.49
N ALA A 24 4.59 12.75 -4.19
CA ALA A 24 5.43 11.99 -3.27
C ALA A 24 5.23 10.49 -3.47
N LEU A 25 6.29 9.73 -3.70
CA LEU A 25 6.23 8.27 -3.68
C LEU A 25 6.83 7.76 -2.37
N THR A 26 5.99 7.27 -1.46
CA THR A 26 6.39 6.89 -0.09
C THR A 26 6.45 5.37 0.07
N ALA A 27 7.38 4.84 0.87
CA ALA A 27 7.46 3.40 1.15
C ALA A 27 6.50 2.96 2.27
N GLN A 28 6.21 3.84 3.23
CA GLN A 28 5.15 3.72 4.22
C GLN A 28 4.35 5.04 4.24
N ALA A 29 3.02 4.97 4.28
CA ALA A 29 2.17 6.17 4.34
C ALA A 29 1.82 6.49 5.79
N PHE A 30 2.76 7.07 6.54
CA PHE A 30 2.42 7.68 7.83
C PHE A 30 1.82 9.07 7.61
N THR A 31 0.73 9.38 8.30
CA THR A 31 -0.02 10.65 8.16
C THR A 31 0.86 11.88 8.36
N THR A 32 1.88 11.78 9.21
CA THR A 32 2.90 12.81 9.45
C THR A 32 3.76 13.09 8.22
N GLN A 33 4.20 12.04 7.52
CA GLN A 33 4.99 12.16 6.29
C GLN A 33 4.19 12.81 5.15
N ILE A 34 2.89 12.52 5.06
CA ILE A 34 2.00 13.14 4.07
C ILE A 34 1.87 14.64 4.36
N SER A 35 1.67 15.01 5.63
CA SER A 35 1.62 16.42 6.05
C SER A 35 2.91 17.17 5.69
N ASP A 36 4.07 16.57 5.95
CA ASP A 36 5.37 17.18 5.64
C ASP A 36 5.59 17.34 4.13
N CYS A 37 5.18 16.35 3.33
CA CYS A 37 5.20 16.41 1.87
C CYS A 37 4.32 17.54 1.32
N LEU A 38 3.09 17.67 1.83
CA LEU A 38 2.18 18.75 1.43
C LEU A 38 2.72 20.12 1.85
N ALA A 39 3.26 20.24 3.07
CA ALA A 39 3.86 21.47 3.58
C ALA A 39 5.11 21.91 2.78
N ALA A 40 5.87 20.95 2.25
CA ALA A 40 6.99 21.23 1.34
C ALA A 40 6.54 21.71 -0.05
N GLY A 41 5.25 21.58 -0.40
CA GLY A 41 4.67 22.05 -1.64
C GLY A 41 4.40 20.95 -2.68
N MET A 42 4.35 19.67 -2.27
CA MET A 42 3.93 18.58 -3.16
C MET A 42 2.42 18.62 -3.39
N ASN A 43 1.97 18.11 -4.54
CA ASN A 43 0.57 18.15 -4.97
C ASN A 43 -0.22 16.89 -4.57
N GLY A 44 0.48 15.82 -4.22
CA GLY A 44 -0.14 14.57 -3.82
C GLY A 44 0.89 13.60 -3.27
N HIS A 45 0.40 12.46 -2.80
CA HIS A 45 1.22 11.37 -2.32
C HIS A 45 0.66 10.06 -2.84
N LEU A 46 1.53 9.07 -3.01
CA LEU A 46 1.17 7.73 -3.41
C LEU A 46 2.10 6.76 -2.69
N ALA A 47 1.51 5.84 -1.93
CA ALA A 47 2.24 4.81 -1.23
C ALA A 47 2.71 3.74 -2.20
N LYS A 48 3.90 3.19 -1.97
CA LYS A 48 4.40 2.01 -2.66
C LYS A 48 3.94 0.74 -1.90
N PRO A 49 3.63 -0.35 -2.61
CA PRO A 49 3.49 -0.44 -4.07
C PRO A 49 2.23 0.28 -4.56
N PHE A 50 2.29 0.87 -5.75
CA PHE A 50 1.15 1.54 -6.40
C PHE A 50 0.84 0.94 -7.76
N THR A 51 -0.42 1.04 -8.18
CA THR A 51 -0.86 0.65 -9.51
C THR A 51 -0.79 1.83 -10.49
N PRO A 52 -0.70 1.57 -11.81
CA PRO A 52 -0.83 2.62 -12.83
C PRO A 52 -2.12 3.44 -12.68
N GLU A 53 -3.23 2.80 -12.32
CA GLU A 53 -4.52 3.44 -12.09
C GLU A 53 -4.47 4.35 -10.86
N GLY A 54 -3.83 3.92 -9.77
CA GLY A 54 -3.63 4.75 -8.59
C GLY A 54 -2.74 5.95 -8.86
N LEU A 55 -1.70 5.77 -9.68
CA LEU A 55 -0.86 6.88 -10.14
C LEU A 55 -1.65 7.87 -11.02
N LEU A 56 -2.41 7.37 -11.98
CA LEU A 56 -3.27 8.19 -12.85
C LEU A 56 -4.30 8.96 -12.03
N ALA A 57 -4.97 8.31 -11.07
CA ALA A 57 -5.96 8.95 -10.21
C ALA A 57 -5.34 10.10 -9.39
N VAL A 58 -4.15 9.91 -8.82
CA VAL A 58 -3.44 10.96 -8.07
C VAL A 58 -2.98 12.10 -8.99
N ILE A 59 -2.57 11.80 -10.22
CA ILE A 59 -2.20 12.82 -11.21
C ILE A 59 -3.44 13.62 -11.63
N GLU A 60 -4.56 12.96 -11.93
CA GLU A 60 -5.83 13.59 -12.29
C GLU A 60 -6.35 14.47 -11.16
N GLU A 61 -6.35 13.97 -9.92
CA GLU A 61 -6.76 14.74 -8.75
C GLU A 61 -5.89 15.99 -8.55
N ALA A 62 -4.58 15.84 -8.70
CA ALA A 62 -3.62 16.93 -8.57
C ALA A 62 -3.74 17.96 -9.70
N ALA A 63 -4.03 17.52 -10.93
CA ALA A 63 -4.27 18.40 -12.08
C ALA A 63 -5.58 19.18 -11.90
N ASP A 64 -6.67 18.50 -11.53
CA ASP A 64 -7.96 19.12 -11.27
C ASP A 64 -7.88 20.14 -10.12
N ALA A 65 -7.09 19.86 -9.08
CA ALA A 65 -6.88 20.78 -7.97
C ALA A 65 -6.18 22.09 -8.40
N ILE A 66 -5.35 22.05 -9.46
CA ILE A 66 -4.73 23.24 -10.04
C ILE A 66 -5.76 24.02 -10.86
N ASP A 67 -6.54 23.35 -11.70
CA ASP A 67 -7.61 23.99 -12.48
C ASP A 67 -8.66 24.66 -11.57
N ARG A 68 -9.02 23.99 -10.47
CA ARG A 68 -9.91 24.52 -9.41
C ARG A 68 -9.29 25.65 -8.59
N ARG A 69 -7.96 25.81 -8.55
CA ARG A 69 -7.30 26.96 -7.91
C ARG A 69 -7.19 28.17 -8.84
N GLN A 70 -7.16 27.94 -10.15
CA GLN A 70 -7.15 29.00 -11.17
C GLN A 70 -8.55 29.57 -11.45
N SER A 71 -9.60 28.80 -11.16
CA SER A 71 -10.99 29.24 -11.19
C SER A 71 -11.50 29.49 -9.76
N GLY A 72 -11.82 30.75 -9.41
CA GLY A 72 -12.28 31.13 -8.07
C GLY A 72 -13.53 30.37 -7.56
N PRO A 73 -13.84 30.42 -6.25
CA PRO A 73 -14.59 29.37 -5.56
C PRO A 73 -16.12 29.46 -5.73
N PRO A 74 -16.85 28.36 -5.45
CA PRO A 74 -17.52 28.32 -4.15
C PRO A 74 -17.21 27.05 -3.34
N SER A 75 -17.55 27.16 -2.05
CA SER A 75 -17.11 26.35 -0.93
C SER A 75 -17.88 25.04 -0.72
N ARG A 76 -17.14 24.06 -0.16
CA ARG A 76 -17.53 23.03 0.86
C ARG A 76 -17.80 21.59 0.36
N PRO A 77 -17.60 20.52 1.19
CA PRO A 77 -16.83 20.39 2.44
C PRO A 77 -15.55 19.57 2.29
N ALA A 78 -14.67 19.71 3.29
CA ALA A 78 -13.55 18.79 3.52
C ALA A 78 -14.07 17.34 3.65
N PRO A 79 -13.38 16.34 3.09
CA PRO A 79 -13.61 14.96 3.50
C PRO A 79 -13.16 14.86 4.95
N GLU A 80 -14.13 14.74 5.85
CA GLU A 80 -13.91 14.26 7.21
C GLU A 80 -13.11 12.97 7.11
N ALA A 81 -11.98 12.93 7.82
CA ALA A 81 -11.31 11.69 8.13
C ALA A 81 -12.34 10.72 8.74
N PRO A 82 -12.51 9.50 8.21
CA PRO A 82 -13.35 8.52 8.86
C PRO A 82 -12.60 8.03 10.10
N SER A 83 -12.86 8.70 11.23
CA SER A 83 -12.63 8.18 12.57
C SER A 83 -13.94 7.56 13.04
N SER A 84 -14.14 6.27 12.77
CA SER A 84 -15.05 5.41 13.52
C SER A 84 -15.09 4.03 12.88
N GLU A 85 -14.70 3.02 13.65
CA GLU A 85 -15.28 1.67 13.68
C GLU A 85 -16.24 1.36 12.52
N GLN A 86 -15.71 0.94 11.39
CA GLN A 86 -16.49 0.32 10.34
C GLN A 86 -15.91 -1.08 10.15
N THR A 87 -16.76 -2.09 10.30
CA THR A 87 -16.49 -3.45 9.85
C THR A 87 -15.98 -3.35 8.42
N THR A 88 -14.67 -3.50 8.24
CA THR A 88 -14.01 -3.42 6.94
C THR A 88 -14.67 -4.44 6.02
N PRO A 89 -15.17 -4.06 4.84
CA PRO A 89 -15.65 -5.02 3.87
C PRO A 89 -14.55 -6.07 3.64
N LEU A 90 -14.89 -7.35 3.77
CA LEU A 90 -13.97 -8.46 3.49
C LEU A 90 -13.50 -8.33 2.03
N LEU A 91 -12.31 -7.78 1.83
CA LEU A 91 -11.69 -7.65 0.51
C LEU A 91 -11.57 -9.04 -0.13
N PRO A 92 -11.72 -9.15 -1.46
CA PRO A 92 -11.48 -10.42 -2.14
C PRO A 92 -10.02 -10.83 -1.97
N TYR A 93 -9.76 -12.14 -1.88
CA TYR A 93 -8.39 -12.67 -1.84
C TYR A 93 -7.59 -12.27 -3.08
N LEU A 94 -8.26 -12.20 -4.24
CA LEU A 94 -7.69 -11.73 -5.49
C LEU A 94 -8.65 -10.77 -6.22
N ASP A 95 -8.13 -9.60 -6.58
CA ASP A 95 -8.73 -8.77 -7.62
C ASP A 95 -8.36 -9.35 -8.99
N VAL A 96 -9.31 -10.07 -9.58
CA VAL A 96 -9.13 -10.73 -10.89
C VAL A 96 -8.78 -9.73 -11.99
N ARG A 97 -9.34 -8.52 -11.95
CA ARG A 97 -9.08 -7.51 -13.00
C ARG A 97 -7.66 -6.99 -12.90
N ALA A 98 -7.21 -6.66 -11.69
CA ALA A 98 -5.83 -6.21 -11.46
C ALA A 98 -4.82 -7.32 -11.84
N PHE A 99 -5.13 -8.57 -11.50
CA PHE A 99 -4.32 -9.72 -11.88
C PHE A 99 -4.23 -9.89 -13.40
N GLU A 100 -5.35 -9.82 -14.11
CA GLU A 100 -5.40 -9.92 -15.58
C GLU A 100 -4.59 -8.80 -16.25
N GLN A 101 -4.68 -7.56 -15.75
CA GLN A 101 -3.92 -6.44 -16.29
C GLN A 101 -2.41 -6.64 -16.18
N VAL A 102 -1.94 -7.12 -15.02
CA VAL A 102 -0.52 -7.34 -14.76
C VAL A 102 -0.01 -8.54 -15.55
N THR A 103 -0.77 -9.63 -15.57
CA THR A 103 -0.40 -10.84 -16.32
C THR A 103 -0.43 -10.63 -17.84
N ALA A 104 -1.25 -9.71 -18.36
CA ALA A 104 -1.27 -9.35 -19.78
C ALA A 104 0.04 -8.74 -20.29
N VAL A 105 0.84 -8.11 -19.41
CA VAL A 105 2.11 -7.47 -19.76
C VAL A 105 3.31 -8.39 -19.51
N LEU A 106 3.13 -9.45 -18.72
CA LEU A 106 4.19 -10.37 -18.32
C LEU A 106 4.17 -11.65 -19.14
N SER A 107 5.34 -12.29 -19.30
CA SER A 107 5.37 -13.63 -19.90
C SER A 107 4.77 -14.67 -18.94
N PRO A 108 4.09 -15.72 -19.45
CA PRO A 108 3.51 -16.76 -18.61
C PRO A 108 4.51 -17.38 -17.62
N GLN A 109 5.78 -17.57 -18.04
CA GLN A 109 6.80 -18.12 -17.13
C GLN A 109 7.13 -17.17 -15.96
N LYS A 110 7.07 -15.85 -16.16
CA LYS A 110 7.32 -14.87 -15.10
C LYS A 110 6.16 -14.83 -14.12
N VAL A 111 4.93 -14.92 -14.62
CA VAL A 111 3.73 -15.02 -13.79
C VAL A 111 3.79 -16.28 -12.94
N GLU A 112 4.05 -17.44 -13.56
CA GLU A 112 4.16 -18.71 -12.85
C GLU A 112 5.28 -18.69 -11.79
N ALA A 113 6.47 -18.19 -12.14
CA ALA A 113 7.58 -18.07 -11.21
C ALA A 113 7.25 -17.14 -10.02
N PHE A 114 6.53 -16.05 -10.28
CA PHE A 114 6.06 -15.15 -9.24
C PHE A 114 5.04 -15.83 -8.32
N LEU A 115 4.04 -16.49 -8.89
CA LEU A 115 2.99 -17.22 -8.17
C LEU A 115 3.61 -18.30 -7.26
N ARG A 116 4.49 -19.14 -7.79
CA ARG A 116 5.20 -20.17 -7.01
C ARG A 116 6.03 -19.57 -5.87
N ARG A 117 6.77 -18.50 -6.14
CA ARG A 117 7.56 -17.83 -5.09
C ARG A 117 6.67 -17.23 -4.00
N THR A 118 5.54 -16.65 -4.38
CA THR A 118 4.57 -16.07 -3.44
C THR A 118 3.94 -17.16 -2.59
N ALA A 119 3.54 -18.29 -3.16
CA ALA A 119 3.03 -19.42 -2.38
C ALA A 119 4.06 -19.93 -1.37
N LEU A 120 5.33 -20.13 -1.78
CA LEU A 120 6.40 -20.57 -0.88
C LEU A 120 6.68 -19.57 0.25
N SER A 121 6.72 -18.27 -0.05
CA SER A 121 6.90 -17.24 0.99
C SER A 121 5.71 -17.17 1.95
N GLY A 122 4.48 -17.37 1.45
CA GLY A 122 3.29 -17.45 2.29
C GLY A 122 3.34 -18.66 3.23
N GLU A 123 3.72 -19.82 2.74
CA GLU A 123 3.87 -21.04 3.55
C GLU A 123 4.94 -20.87 4.66
N SER A 124 6.06 -20.22 4.36
CA SER A 124 7.08 -19.90 5.37
C SER A 124 6.50 -19.01 6.47
N LEU A 125 5.85 -17.90 6.08
CA LEU A 125 5.23 -16.96 7.01
C LEU A 125 4.16 -17.61 7.89
N LEU A 126 3.42 -18.60 7.40
CA LEU A 126 2.45 -19.34 8.21
C LEU A 126 3.14 -20.16 9.31
N VAL A 127 4.26 -20.81 9.01
CA VAL A 127 5.06 -21.53 10.02
C VAL A 127 5.60 -20.56 11.07
N ASP A 128 6.09 -19.40 10.64
CA ASP A 128 6.65 -18.41 11.55
C ASP A 128 5.56 -17.76 12.43
N LEU A 129 4.37 -17.49 11.88
CA LEU A 129 3.21 -17.04 12.66
C LEU A 129 2.79 -18.06 13.72
N GLN A 130 2.78 -19.35 13.38
CA GLN A 130 2.51 -20.44 14.34
C GLN A 130 3.56 -20.48 15.47
N ALA A 131 4.84 -20.30 15.14
CA ALA A 131 5.91 -20.27 16.14
C ALA A 131 5.76 -19.09 17.13
N VAL A 132 5.21 -17.97 16.68
CA VAL A 132 4.89 -16.82 17.55
C VAL A 132 3.68 -17.12 18.45
N GLU A 133 2.64 -17.78 17.94
CA GLU A 133 1.49 -18.22 18.77
C GLU A 133 1.92 -19.21 19.87
N GLU A 134 2.90 -20.07 19.60
CA GLU A 134 3.49 -21.02 20.55
C GLU A 134 4.50 -20.38 21.53
N ALA A 135 4.55 -19.03 21.59
CA ALA A 135 5.45 -18.24 22.44
C ALA A 135 6.95 -18.51 22.23
N SER A 136 7.32 -19.04 21.05
CA SER A 136 8.71 -19.34 20.67
C SER A 136 9.32 -18.28 19.75
N GLY A 137 8.52 -17.31 19.26
CA GLY A 137 8.95 -16.21 18.40
C GLY A 137 8.42 -14.84 18.84
N SER A 138 8.93 -13.77 18.22
CA SER A 138 8.45 -12.39 18.42
C SER A 138 7.70 -11.89 17.18
N LEU A 139 6.59 -11.15 17.38
CA LEU A 139 5.86 -10.50 16.28
C LEU A 139 6.70 -9.44 15.56
N ASP A 140 7.65 -8.81 16.27
CA ASP A 140 8.57 -7.82 15.71
C ASP A 140 9.43 -8.40 14.58
N ASP A 141 9.85 -9.66 14.72
CA ASP A 141 10.72 -10.34 13.75
C ASP A 141 9.99 -10.61 12.42
N LEU A 142 8.65 -10.69 12.46
CA LEU A 142 7.82 -10.96 11.29
C LEU A 142 7.50 -9.70 10.47
N VAL A 143 7.67 -8.50 11.04
CA VAL A 143 7.26 -7.24 10.38
C VAL A 143 7.96 -7.06 9.03
N GLU A 144 9.28 -7.29 8.97
CA GLU A 144 10.03 -7.10 7.72
C GLU A 144 9.63 -8.14 6.65
N GLU A 145 9.35 -9.37 7.07
CA GLU A 145 8.97 -10.45 6.16
C GLU A 145 7.55 -10.26 5.63
N VAL A 146 6.62 -9.89 6.50
CA VAL A 146 5.26 -9.48 6.12
C VAL A 146 5.29 -8.29 5.17
N HIS A 147 6.13 -7.28 5.43
CA HIS A 147 6.30 -6.13 4.54
C HIS A 147 6.80 -6.53 3.15
N ARG A 148 7.83 -7.37 3.08
CA ARG A 148 8.37 -7.86 1.81
C ARG A 148 7.34 -8.69 1.04
N PHE A 149 6.61 -9.54 1.76
CA PHE A 149 5.61 -10.42 1.18
C PHE A 149 4.42 -9.64 0.61
N THR A 150 3.84 -8.77 1.42
CA THR A 150 2.67 -7.96 1.05
C THR A 150 2.96 -6.94 -0.06
N GLY A 151 4.17 -6.34 -0.05
CA GLY A 151 4.63 -5.42 -1.08
C GLY A 151 4.75 -6.07 -2.46
N SER A 152 5.11 -7.35 -2.50
CA SER A 152 5.19 -8.10 -3.77
C SER A 152 3.81 -8.60 -4.23
N ALA A 153 2.98 -9.08 -3.31
CA ALA A 153 1.66 -9.63 -3.60
C ALA A 153 0.66 -8.57 -4.06
N GLY A 154 0.76 -7.34 -3.55
CA GLY A 154 -0.11 -6.22 -3.96
C GLY A 154 -0.02 -5.90 -5.45
N MET A 155 1.15 -6.11 -6.08
CA MET A 155 1.33 -5.89 -7.52
C MET A 155 0.48 -6.84 -8.39
N PHE A 156 0.06 -7.98 -7.86
CA PHE A 156 -0.73 -8.99 -8.57
C PHE A 156 -2.20 -9.00 -8.12
N GLY A 157 -2.65 -7.97 -7.40
CA GLY A 157 -4.05 -7.84 -7.00
C GLY A 157 -4.45 -8.64 -5.76
N PHE A 158 -3.50 -9.14 -4.96
CA PHE A 158 -3.79 -9.81 -3.68
C PHE A 158 -4.16 -8.78 -2.58
N ALA A 159 -5.26 -8.06 -2.80
CA ALA A 159 -5.65 -6.87 -2.03
C ALA A 159 -5.89 -7.17 -0.55
N ARG A 160 -6.52 -8.31 -0.22
CA ARG A 160 -6.77 -8.70 1.17
C ARG A 160 -5.49 -8.95 1.94
N LEU A 161 -4.52 -9.64 1.32
CA LEU A 161 -3.22 -9.90 1.93
C LEU A 161 -2.47 -8.58 2.18
N SER A 162 -2.45 -7.68 1.20
CA SER A 162 -1.82 -6.37 1.37
C SER A 162 -2.48 -5.51 2.45
N ASP A 163 -3.81 -5.53 2.55
CA ASP A 163 -4.52 -4.78 3.58
C ASP A 163 -4.25 -5.30 5.00
N VAL A 164 -4.39 -6.61 5.19
CA VAL A 164 -4.19 -7.24 6.50
C VAL A 164 -2.73 -7.15 6.94
N GLY A 165 -1.77 -7.35 6.03
CA GLY A 165 -0.35 -7.20 6.35
C GLY A 165 0.03 -5.78 6.77
N ARG A 166 -0.52 -4.76 6.09
CA ARG A 166 -0.33 -3.36 6.51
C ARG A 166 -0.91 -3.08 7.90
N ARG A 167 -2.10 -3.60 8.19
CA ARG A 167 -2.72 -3.47 9.54
C ARG A 167 -1.85 -4.16 10.59
N PHE A 168 -1.32 -5.34 10.29
CA PHE A 168 -0.41 -6.08 11.15
C PHE A 168 0.86 -5.26 11.46
N GLU A 169 1.56 -4.75 10.43
CA GLU A 169 2.75 -3.91 10.60
C GLU A 169 2.50 -2.69 11.50
N GLN A 170 1.34 -2.04 11.34
CA GLN A 170 0.97 -0.88 12.16
C GLN A 170 0.67 -1.24 13.62
N ALA A 171 0.13 -2.43 13.87
CA ALA A 171 -0.24 -2.87 15.21
C ALA A 171 0.96 -3.33 16.05
N VAL A 172 1.99 -3.90 15.42
CA VAL A 172 3.18 -4.44 16.10
C VAL A 172 3.94 -3.36 16.92
N GLY A 173 3.80 -2.07 16.60
CA GLY A 173 4.35 -0.96 17.40
C GLY A 173 3.37 -0.25 18.36
N ALA A 174 2.07 -0.54 18.29
CA ALA A 174 1.02 0.24 18.96
C ALA A 174 0.34 -0.52 20.11
N SER A 175 0.05 -1.82 19.93
CA SER A 175 -0.70 -2.62 20.90
C SER A 175 -0.46 -4.12 20.67
N ALA A 176 0.14 -4.80 21.66
CA ALA A 176 0.46 -6.23 21.58
C ALA A 176 -0.79 -7.13 21.45
N SER A 177 -1.93 -6.72 22.03
CA SER A 177 -3.19 -7.47 21.93
C SER A 177 -3.78 -7.40 20.52
N ASP A 178 -3.67 -6.25 19.86
CA ASP A 178 -4.20 -6.06 18.50
C ASP A 178 -3.31 -6.77 17.49
N ALA A 179 -1.99 -6.77 17.72
CA ALA A 179 -1.02 -7.47 16.89
C ALA A 179 -1.27 -9.00 16.88
N GLY A 180 -1.64 -9.60 18.01
CA GLY A 180 -2.01 -11.03 18.08
C GLY A 180 -3.29 -11.36 17.31
N SER A 181 -4.34 -10.54 17.41
CA SER A 181 -5.57 -10.73 16.62
C SER A 181 -5.29 -10.60 15.11
N LEU A 182 -4.45 -9.64 14.74
CA LEU A 182 -4.07 -9.42 13.35
C LEU A 182 -3.13 -10.50 12.81
N ALA A 183 -2.32 -11.15 13.65
CA ALA A 183 -1.53 -12.31 13.27
C ALA A 183 -2.43 -13.46 12.78
N GLY A 184 -3.52 -13.73 13.50
CA GLY A 184 -4.53 -14.71 13.09
C GLY A 184 -5.27 -14.31 11.80
N GLU A 185 -5.67 -13.05 11.67
CA GLU A 185 -6.27 -12.52 10.41
C GLU A 185 -5.30 -12.66 9.23
N LEU A 186 -4.01 -12.40 9.47
CA LEU A 186 -2.94 -12.52 8.46
C LEU A 186 -2.76 -13.96 8.02
N GLY A 187 -2.74 -14.92 8.95
CA GLY A 187 -2.69 -16.34 8.62
C GLY A 187 -3.82 -16.75 7.66
N VAL A 188 -5.07 -16.38 7.97
CA VAL A 188 -6.22 -16.66 7.11
C VAL A 188 -6.09 -15.98 5.73
N ALA A 189 -5.57 -14.76 5.69
CA ALA A 189 -5.33 -14.04 4.44
C ALA A 189 -4.25 -14.72 3.57
N ILE A 190 -3.18 -15.22 4.18
CA ILE A 190 -2.11 -15.95 3.51
C ILE A 190 -2.64 -17.28 2.96
N GLU A 191 -3.35 -18.06 3.76
CA GLU A 191 -3.93 -19.34 3.34
C GLU A 191 -4.85 -19.18 2.13
N GLY A 192 -5.78 -18.22 2.19
CA GLY A 192 -6.68 -17.94 1.07
C GLY A 192 -5.93 -17.45 -0.18
N THR A 193 -4.86 -16.68 0.00
CA THR A 193 -3.99 -16.25 -1.11
C THR A 193 -3.28 -17.45 -1.75
N CYS A 194 -2.69 -18.34 -0.96
CA CYS A 194 -2.05 -19.56 -1.47
C CYS A 194 -3.04 -20.45 -2.22
N GLN A 195 -4.27 -20.59 -1.73
CA GLN A 195 -5.33 -21.33 -2.45
C GLN A 195 -5.66 -20.73 -3.81
N GLU A 196 -5.83 -19.40 -3.91
CA GLU A 196 -6.06 -18.71 -5.18
C GLU A 196 -4.87 -18.85 -6.15
N ILE A 197 -3.64 -18.86 -5.62
CA ILE A 197 -2.42 -19.11 -6.39
C ILE A 197 -2.42 -20.53 -6.95
N TYR A 198 -2.64 -21.55 -6.11
CA TYR A 198 -2.63 -22.95 -6.52
C TYR A 198 -3.74 -23.29 -7.51
N ALA A 199 -4.88 -22.60 -7.45
CA ALA A 199 -5.95 -22.77 -8.44
C ALA A 199 -5.59 -22.25 -9.84
N ARG A 200 -4.52 -21.47 -9.99
CA ARG A 200 -4.10 -20.80 -11.25
C ARG A 200 -2.77 -21.30 -11.80
N LEU A 201 -2.05 -22.13 -11.05
CA LEU A 201 -0.84 -22.84 -11.49
C LEU A 201 -1.23 -24.12 -12.26
#